data_AF-A0A7X0TZP8-F1
#
_entry.id   AF-A0A7X0TZP8-F1
#
_cell.length_a   1.000
_cell.length_b   1.000
_cell.length_c   1.000
_cell.angle_alpha   90.00
_cell.angle_beta   90.00
_cell.angle_gamma   90.00
#
_symmetry.space_group_name_H-M   'P 1'
#
loop_
_entity.id
_entity.type
_entity.pdbx_description
1 polymer ?
#
loop_
_entity_poly.entity_id
_entity_poly.type
_entity_poly.pdbx_seq_one_letter_code
_entity_poly.pdbx_strand_id
1 'polypeptide(L)'
;MTTSRRPSMAISGTGARVTAFLGVLALAAGVVVAIVAFRDTGDQRLIRSAAELETYARTVQEGERLGPRTIGGLEFEQVRREHGVVVFQQGESLHSPYGYAWSPQGDPGRILEGAEWSADPVDHRFEHLHGSFYSWQGRR
;
A
#
# COMPACT_ATOMS: atom_id res chain seq x y z
N MET A 1 24.08 47.47 -57.57
CA MET A 1 22.84 47.40 -56.76
C MET A 1 22.65 45.93 -56.39
N THR A 2 23.25 45.39 -55.31
CA THR A 2 22.78 45.38 -53.88
C THR A 2 21.37 44.77 -53.78
N THR A 3 21.04 43.70 -53.04
CA THR A 3 21.51 43.23 -51.73
C THR A 3 21.00 41.79 -51.44
N SER A 4 21.80 40.96 -50.73
CA SER A 4 21.48 40.12 -49.53
C SER A 4 20.05 39.58 -49.32
N ARG A 5 19.77 38.35 -48.85
CA ARG A 5 20.31 37.65 -47.65
C ARG A 5 19.70 36.23 -47.57
N ARG A 6 20.44 35.24 -47.05
CA ARG A 6 19.90 33.92 -46.61
C ARG A 6 19.22 34.03 -45.20
N PRO A 7 18.88 32.92 -44.53
CA PRO A 7 17.54 32.36 -44.31
C PRO A 7 17.01 32.64 -42.89
N SER A 8 15.72 32.46 -42.64
CA SER A 8 15.21 32.32 -41.26
C SER A 8 14.40 31.04 -41.15
N MET A 9 15.09 29.99 -40.70
CA MET A 9 14.50 28.73 -40.28
C MET A 9 14.08 28.92 -38.81
N ALA A 10 12.80 29.22 -38.60
CA ALA A 10 12.22 29.24 -37.27
C ALA A 10 12.05 27.79 -36.79
N ILE A 11 13.04 27.29 -36.05
CA ILE A 11 12.90 26.09 -35.22
C ILE A 11 12.05 26.49 -34.01
N SER A 12 10.74 26.36 -34.11
CA SER A 12 9.83 26.46 -32.97
C SER A 12 9.33 25.06 -32.63
N GLY A 13 10.15 24.31 -31.90
CA GLY A 13 9.89 22.91 -31.57
C GLY A 13 10.27 22.51 -30.14
N THR A 14 10.46 23.48 -29.24
CA THR A 14 11.04 23.23 -27.91
C THR A 14 10.13 23.64 -26.74
N GLY A 15 8.99 24.31 -27.00
CA GLY A 15 8.07 24.75 -25.95
C GLY A 15 7.15 23.63 -25.45
N ALA A 16 6.54 22.87 -26.35
CA ALA A 16 5.49 21.90 -25.99
C ALA A 16 5.99 20.69 -25.18
N ARG A 17 7.26 20.31 -25.35
CA ARG A 17 7.84 19.16 -24.64
C ARG A 17 8.09 19.48 -23.17
N VAL A 18 8.62 20.66 -22.86
CA VAL A 18 8.94 21.07 -21.47
C VAL A 18 7.67 21.19 -20.63
N THR A 19 6.59 21.76 -21.18
CA THR A 19 5.30 21.86 -20.47
C THR A 19 4.63 20.50 -20.26
N ALA A 20 4.75 19.57 -21.22
CA ALA A 20 4.22 18.22 -21.07
C ALA A 20 4.97 17.43 -19.98
N PHE A 21 6.30 17.54 -19.92
CA PHE A 21 7.10 16.89 -18.87
C PHE A 21 6.81 17.46 -17.47
N LEU A 22 6.62 18.77 -17.34
CA LEU A 22 6.22 19.41 -16.07
C LEU A 22 4.81 19.00 -15.63
N GLY A 23 3.88 18.87 -16.59
CA GLY A 23 2.53 18.36 -16.33
C GLY A 23 2.53 16.93 -15.81
N VAL A 24 3.31 16.04 -16.44
CA VAL A 24 3.45 14.64 -16.00
C VAL A 24 4.13 14.54 -14.63
N LEU A 25 5.17 15.34 -14.37
CA LEU A 25 5.83 15.41 -13.07
C LEU A 25 4.90 15.89 -11.95
N ALA A 26 4.10 16.93 -12.21
CA ALA A 26 3.13 17.44 -11.24
C ALA A 26 2.03 16.40 -10.95
N LEU A 27 1.57 15.67 -11.97
CA LEU A 27 0.57 14.61 -11.81
C LEU A 27 1.15 13.43 -11.03
N ALA A 28 2.37 12.99 -11.36
CA ALA A 28 3.06 11.93 -10.63
C ALA A 28 3.32 12.33 -9.16
N ALA A 29 3.77 13.56 -8.91
CA ALA A 29 3.95 14.07 -7.55
C ALA A 29 2.61 14.13 -6.78
N GLY A 30 1.53 14.57 -7.44
CA GLY A 30 0.19 14.58 -6.85
C GLY A 30 -0.31 13.19 -6.48
N VAL A 31 -0.07 12.19 -7.34
CA VAL A 31 -0.40 10.79 -7.06
C VAL A 31 0.40 10.26 -5.87
N VAL A 32 1.70 10.54 -5.79
CA VAL A 32 2.54 10.12 -4.64
C VAL A 32 2.05 10.75 -3.34
N VAL A 33 1.75 12.05 -3.34
CA VAL A 33 1.23 12.75 -2.15
C VAL A 33 -0.12 12.18 -1.72
N ALA A 34 -1.01 11.89 -2.67
CA ALA A 34 -2.29 11.26 -2.36
C ALA A 34 -2.09 9.89 -1.71
N ILE A 35 -1.25 9.02 -2.28
CA ILE A 35 -0.97 7.69 -1.73
C ILE A 35 -0.42 7.78 -0.30
N VAL A 36 0.52 8.68 -0.04
CA VAL A 36 1.09 8.88 1.30
C VAL A 36 0.04 9.38 2.30
N ALA A 37 -0.76 10.39 1.92
CA ALA A 37 -1.80 10.94 2.79
C ALA A 37 -2.92 9.93 3.10
N PHE A 38 -3.32 9.12 2.12
CA PHE A 38 -4.30 8.05 2.34
C PHE A 38 -3.79 6.98 3.29
N ARG A 39 -2.49 6.65 3.24
CA ARG A 39 -1.85 5.69 4.16
C ARG A 39 -1.78 6.24 5.59
N ASP A 40 -1.33 7.47 5.77
CA ASP A 40 -1.26 8.12 7.09
C ASP A 40 -2.65 8.22 7.75
N THR A 41 -3.68 8.54 6.96
CA THR A 41 -5.07 8.53 7.42
C THR A 41 -5.55 7.11 7.78
N GLY A 42 -5.10 6.09 7.05
CA GLY A 42 -5.37 4.68 7.33
C GLY A 42 -4.78 4.23 8.66
N ASP A 43 -3.50 4.49 8.88
CA ASP A 43 -2.76 4.10 10.08
C ASP A 43 -3.36 4.76 11.33
N GLN A 44 -3.73 6.05 11.26
CA GLN A 44 -4.40 6.74 12.36
C GLN A 44 -5.77 6.14 12.70
N ARG A 45 -6.54 5.73 11.68
CA ARG A 45 -7.82 5.03 11.90
C ARG A 45 -7.59 3.67 12.54
N LEU A 46 -6.56 2.94 12.13
CA LEU A 46 -6.19 1.68 12.79
C LEU A 46 -5.84 1.91 14.27
N ILE A 47 -5.00 2.89 14.58
CA ILE A 47 -4.60 3.17 15.97
C ILE A 47 -5.83 3.46 16.84
N ARG A 48 -6.79 4.23 16.31
CA ARG A 48 -8.06 4.49 17.02
C ARG A 48 -8.88 3.23 17.25
N SER A 49 -8.83 2.29 16.32
CA SER A 49 -9.61 1.04 16.33
C SER A 49 -8.83 -0.18 16.85
N ALA A 50 -7.61 0.02 17.36
CA ALA A 50 -6.68 -1.05 17.68
C ALA A 50 -7.23 -2.04 18.72
N ALA A 51 -7.94 -1.55 19.73
CA ALA A 51 -8.52 -2.40 20.78
C ALA A 51 -9.61 -3.34 20.23
N GLU A 52 -10.46 -2.85 19.33
CA GLU A 52 -11.49 -3.66 18.68
C GLU A 52 -10.88 -4.67 17.73
N LEU A 53 -9.89 -4.24 16.92
CA LEU A 53 -9.15 -5.13 16.03
C LEU A 53 -8.40 -6.23 16.78
N GLU A 54 -7.80 -5.91 17.93
CA GLU A 54 -7.08 -6.89 18.74
C GLU A 54 -8.05 -7.89 19.37
N THR A 55 -9.17 -7.40 19.92
CA THR A 55 -10.22 -8.26 20.45
C THR A 55 -10.70 -9.23 19.36
N TYR A 56 -10.93 -8.71 18.16
CA TYR A 56 -11.30 -9.51 17.01
C TYR A 56 -10.21 -10.52 16.64
N ALA A 57 -8.95 -10.09 16.53
CA ALA A 57 -7.81 -10.93 16.16
C ALA A 57 -7.67 -12.13 17.10
N ARG A 58 -7.92 -11.95 18.39
CA ARG A 58 -7.90 -13.03 19.40
C ARG A 58 -8.98 -14.09 19.18
N THR A 59 -10.08 -13.75 18.50
CA THR A 59 -11.16 -14.71 18.20
C THR A 59 -10.89 -15.56 16.96
N VAL A 60 -10.08 -15.06 16.03
CA VAL A 60 -9.77 -15.76 14.77
C VAL A 60 -8.92 -16.99 15.07
N GLN A 61 -9.38 -18.16 14.64
CA GLN A 61 -8.68 -19.43 14.84
C GLN A 61 -7.59 -19.64 13.79
N GLU A 62 -6.57 -20.41 14.14
CA GLU A 62 -5.49 -20.77 13.21
C GLU A 62 -6.05 -21.47 11.96
N GLY A 63 -5.62 -21.04 10.78
CA GLY A 63 -6.12 -21.55 9.49
C GLY A 63 -7.47 -20.98 9.04
N GLU A 64 -8.13 -20.14 9.85
CA GLU A 64 -9.36 -19.48 9.40
C GLU A 64 -9.08 -18.43 8.32
N ARG A 65 -9.96 -18.41 7.33
CA ARG A 65 -9.99 -17.42 6.26
C ARG A 65 -11.40 -16.91 6.10
N LEU A 66 -11.60 -15.67 6.54
CA LEU A 66 -12.90 -15.02 6.62
C LEU A 66 -13.01 -14.00 5.49
N GLY A 67 -14.15 -14.01 4.78
CA GLY A 67 -14.43 -13.07 3.70
C GLY A 67 -14.69 -11.63 4.17
N PRO A 68 -15.18 -10.76 3.26
CA PRO A 68 -15.29 -9.33 3.50
C PRO A 68 -16.06 -8.97 4.76
N ARG A 69 -15.55 -7.98 5.52
CA ARG A 69 -16.16 -7.50 6.77
C ARG A 69 -15.62 -6.16 7.24
N THR A 70 -16.39 -5.51 8.10
CA THR A 70 -16.03 -4.27 8.77
C THR A 70 -15.71 -4.53 10.24
N ILE A 71 -14.57 -4.06 10.73
CA ILE A 71 -14.13 -4.20 12.12
C ILE A 71 -13.55 -2.86 12.56
N GLY A 72 -14.01 -2.30 13.69
CA GLY A 72 -13.53 -1.00 14.14
C GLY A 72 -13.71 0.14 13.12
N GLY A 73 -14.76 0.06 12.29
CA GLY A 73 -15.01 1.03 11.22
C GLY A 73 -14.03 0.96 10.04
N LEU A 74 -13.20 -0.08 9.97
CA LEU A 74 -12.32 -0.36 8.84
C LEU A 74 -12.87 -1.52 8.03
N GLU A 75 -12.85 -1.39 6.72
CA GLU A 75 -13.29 -2.43 5.78
C GLU A 75 -12.10 -3.32 5.40
N PHE A 76 -12.35 -4.62 5.38
CA PHE A 76 -11.38 -5.64 5.01
C PHE A 76 -12.01 -6.59 4.00
N GLU A 77 -11.27 -6.88 2.95
CA GLU A 77 -11.66 -7.89 1.94
C GLU A 77 -11.53 -9.30 2.51
N GLN A 78 -10.60 -9.47 3.44
CA GLN A 78 -10.32 -10.75 4.05
C GLN A 78 -9.65 -10.57 5.40
N VAL A 79 -10.01 -11.43 6.35
CA VAL A 79 -9.27 -11.61 7.60
C VAL A 79 -8.85 -13.06 7.70
N ARG A 80 -7.58 -13.32 7.95
CA ARG A 80 -7.07 -14.69 8.07
C ARG A 80 -6.02 -14.81 9.15
N ARG A 81 -5.85 -16.01 9.70
CA ARG A 81 -4.80 -16.30 10.66
C ARG A 81 -3.92 -17.44 10.18
N GLU A 82 -2.63 -17.18 10.14
CA GLU A 82 -1.63 -18.12 9.66
C GLU A 82 -0.34 -17.94 10.49
N HIS A 83 0.16 -19.05 11.02
CA HIS A 83 1.34 -19.12 11.88
C HIS A 83 1.27 -18.14 13.06
N GLY A 84 0.09 -17.99 13.67
CA GLY A 84 -0.13 -17.07 14.78
C GLY A 84 -0.27 -15.59 14.41
N VAL A 85 -0.10 -15.23 13.12
CA VAL A 85 -0.26 -13.86 12.61
C VAL A 85 -1.66 -13.70 12.02
N VAL A 86 -2.40 -12.68 12.46
CA VAL A 86 -3.70 -12.33 11.87
C VAL A 86 -3.51 -11.22 10.84
N VAL A 87 -3.85 -11.47 9.59
CA VAL A 87 -3.78 -10.50 8.50
C VAL A 87 -5.17 -9.95 8.20
N PHE A 88 -5.29 -8.63 8.28
CA PHE A 88 -6.44 -7.83 7.89
C PHE A 88 -6.14 -7.23 6.52
N GLN A 89 -6.58 -7.89 5.46
CA GLN A 89 -6.30 -7.48 4.09
C GLN A 89 -7.24 -6.38 3.61
N GLN A 90 -6.64 -5.33 3.06
CA GLN A 90 -7.25 -4.24 2.31
C GLN A 90 -6.71 -4.26 0.87
N GLY A 91 -7.58 -4.02 -0.10
CA GLY A 91 -7.22 -4.05 -1.52
C GLY A 91 -7.34 -5.44 -2.17
N GLU A 92 -7.40 -5.41 -3.50
CA GLU A 92 -7.62 -6.61 -4.31
C GLU A 92 -6.42 -7.56 -4.24
N SER A 93 -6.70 -8.83 -4.01
CA SER A 93 -5.74 -9.93 -3.96
C SER A 93 -4.86 -10.04 -5.22
N LEU A 94 -5.27 -9.48 -6.35
CA LEU A 94 -4.61 -9.62 -7.65
C LEU A 94 -3.57 -8.53 -7.96
N HIS A 95 -3.67 -7.35 -7.36
CA HIS A 95 -2.95 -6.16 -7.84
C HIS A 95 -1.85 -5.63 -6.93
N SER A 96 -1.92 -5.93 -5.63
CA SER A 96 -0.89 -5.77 -4.58
C SER A 96 -1.66 -5.70 -3.25
N PRO A 97 -1.95 -6.84 -2.61
CA PRO A 97 -2.73 -6.81 -1.39
C PRO A 97 -1.97 -6.03 -0.31
N TYR A 98 -2.67 -5.21 0.46
CA TYR A 98 -2.09 -4.48 1.57
C TYR A 98 -2.99 -4.60 2.79
N GLY A 99 -2.70 -3.87 3.86
CA GLY A 99 -3.54 -3.81 5.05
C GLY A 99 -2.68 -3.88 6.29
N TYR A 100 -3.09 -4.72 7.25
CA TYR A 100 -2.46 -4.76 8.56
C TYR A 100 -2.26 -6.19 9.04
N ALA A 101 -1.26 -6.39 9.88
CA ALA A 101 -0.99 -7.63 10.56
C ALA A 101 -1.00 -7.41 12.07
N TRP A 102 -1.65 -8.31 12.79
CA TRP A 102 -1.57 -8.40 14.24
C TRP A 102 -0.78 -9.65 14.61
N SER A 103 0.29 -9.48 15.38
CA SER A 103 1.13 -10.58 15.86
C SER A 103 1.51 -10.35 17.32
N PRO A 104 0.98 -11.16 18.26
CA PRO A 104 1.33 -11.05 19.67
C PRO A 104 2.70 -11.67 19.98
N GLN A 105 3.30 -12.38 19.02
CA GLN A 105 4.54 -13.15 19.19
C GLN A 105 5.78 -12.37 18.72
N GLY A 106 5.60 -11.19 18.13
CA GLY A 106 6.67 -10.34 17.61
C GLY A 106 6.54 -10.06 16.12
N ASP A 107 7.65 -9.73 15.48
CA ASP A 107 7.72 -9.30 14.09
C ASP A 107 7.18 -10.40 13.13
N PRO A 108 6.08 -10.13 12.39
CA PRO A 108 5.52 -11.07 11.43
C PRO A 108 6.51 -11.49 10.35
N GLY A 109 7.43 -10.60 9.94
CA GLY A 109 8.41 -10.91 8.89
C GLY A 109 9.34 -12.05 9.30
N ARG A 110 9.71 -12.13 10.58
CA ARG A 110 10.55 -13.22 11.12
C ARG A 110 9.76 -14.50 11.37
N ILE A 111 8.50 -14.38 11.78
CA ILE A 111 7.62 -15.53 12.05
C ILE A 111 7.30 -16.27 10.74
N LEU A 112 7.13 -15.50 9.66
CA LEU A 112 6.76 -16.02 8.35
C LEU A 112 7.97 -16.35 7.47
N GLU A 113 9.19 -16.05 7.92
CA GLU A 113 10.41 -16.40 7.21
C GLU A 113 10.52 -17.92 7.06
N GLY A 114 10.40 -18.42 5.82
CA GLY A 114 10.46 -19.85 5.52
C GLY A 114 9.17 -20.63 5.81
N ALA A 115 8.09 -19.96 6.18
CA ALA A 115 6.78 -20.57 6.32
C ALA A 115 6.06 -20.65 4.96
N GLU A 116 5.47 -21.80 4.64
CA GLU A 116 4.53 -21.87 3.51
C GLU A 116 3.28 -21.07 3.89
N TRP A 117 3.06 -19.97 3.17
CA TRP A 117 1.95 -19.07 3.39
C TRP A 117 0.90 -19.27 2.31
N SER A 118 -0.37 -19.37 2.70
CA SER A 118 -1.48 -19.65 1.78
C SER A 118 -1.84 -18.46 0.88
N ALA A 119 -1.15 -17.34 1.06
CA ALA A 119 -1.26 -16.15 0.23
C ALA A 119 -0.11 -16.13 -0.79
N ASP A 120 -0.47 -15.87 -2.04
CA ASP A 120 0.35 -15.89 -3.25
C ASP A 120 1.16 -14.59 -3.58
N PRO A 121 1.58 -13.72 -2.63
CA PRO A 121 2.63 -12.72 -2.90
C PRO A 121 4.04 -13.32 -2.84
N VAL A 122 4.90 -12.86 -3.75
CA VAL A 122 6.32 -13.23 -3.85
C VAL A 122 7.14 -12.57 -2.73
N ASP A 123 6.69 -11.41 -2.25
CA ASP A 123 7.36 -10.64 -1.20
C ASP A 123 6.35 -9.99 -0.26
N HIS A 124 6.73 -9.89 1.01
CA HIS A 124 5.92 -9.31 2.08
C HIS A 124 6.74 -8.30 2.87
N ARG A 125 6.22 -7.09 2.94
CA ARG A 125 6.79 -6.03 3.77
C ARG A 125 5.90 -5.77 4.97
N PHE A 126 6.52 -5.78 6.15
CA PHE A 126 5.90 -5.39 7.40
C PHE A 126 6.59 -4.16 7.97
N GLU A 127 5.81 -3.24 8.53
CA GLU A 127 6.33 -2.07 9.24
C GLU A 127 5.53 -1.88 10.52
N HIS A 128 6.22 -1.83 11.65
CA HIS A 128 5.59 -1.71 12.96
C HIS A 128 4.80 -0.40 13.07
N LEU A 129 3.59 -0.49 13.63
CA LEU A 129 2.72 0.67 13.85
C LEU A 129 2.54 0.95 15.34
N HIS A 130 1.83 0.08 16.04
CA HIS A 130 1.47 0.27 17.44
C HIS A 130 1.17 -1.06 18.12
N GLY A 131 1.72 -1.26 19.32
CA GLY A 131 1.55 -2.52 20.05
C GLY A 131 1.93 -3.72 19.20
N SER A 132 1.00 -4.66 19.04
CA SER A 132 1.15 -5.86 18.22
C SER A 132 0.77 -5.68 16.75
N PHE A 133 0.48 -4.45 16.30
CA PHE A 133 0.07 -4.14 14.93
C PHE A 133 1.22 -3.67 14.05
N TYR A 134 1.19 -4.13 12.81
CA TYR A 134 2.11 -3.81 11.73
C TYR A 134 1.28 -3.44 10.49
N SER A 135 1.73 -2.49 9.69
CA SER A 135 1.26 -2.36 8.32
C SER A 135 1.84 -3.51 7.50
N TRP A 136 1.06 -4.01 6.54
CA TRP A 136 1.42 -5.13 5.70
C TRP A 136 1.20 -4.76 4.23
N GLN A 137 2.16 -5.13 3.40
CA GLN A 137 2.06 -5.00 1.94
C GLN A 137 2.63 -6.25 1.29
N GLY A 138 1.83 -6.91 0.47
CA GLY A 138 2.27 -7.97 -0.44
C GLY A 138 2.64 -7.40 -1.80
N ARG A 139 3.73 -7.91 -2.37
CA ARG A 139 4.11 -7.72 -3.77
C ARG A 139 4.17 -9.08 -4.45
N ARG A 140 3.63 -9.14 -5.67
CA ARG A 140 3.86 -10.24 -6.60
C ARG A 140 5.06 -9.95 -7.49
#